data_AF-A0A7Y5DLT4-F1
#
_entry.id   AF-A0A7Y5DLT4-F1
#
_cell.length_a   1.000
_cell.length_b   1.000
_cell.length_c   1.000
_cell.angle_alpha   90.00
_cell.angle_beta   90.00
_cell.angle_gamma   90.00
#
_symmetry.space_group_name_H-M   'P 1'
#
loop_
_entity.id
_entity.type
_entity.pdbx_description
1 polymer ?
#
loop_
_entity_poly.entity_id
_entity_poly.type
_entity_poly.pdbx_seq_one_letter_code
_entity_poly.pdbx_strand_id
1 'polypeptide(L)'
;DTTLNVRPSIDPALAALIAAGQAAEQKPKATTPEASASASPTPEPTEEAKVSTFTIQFSSPDAAAVDAALGAVRSASGVKGASTTSLAVGGTSLMRVSYAGELSALAAALRAKGWTVAVGNNALSIRR
;
A
#
# COMPACT_ATOMS: atom_id res chain seq x y z
N ASP A 1 13.97 -44.43 -37.15
CA ASP A 1 12.56 -44.86 -37.06
C ASP A 1 12.28 -45.28 -35.61
N THR A 2 11.07 -45.03 -35.08
CA THR A 2 10.65 -45.04 -33.65
C THR A 2 10.95 -43.71 -32.91
N THR A 3 10.33 -42.57 -33.21
CA THR A 3 8.93 -42.20 -32.87
C THR A 3 8.45 -42.63 -31.48
N LEU A 4 9.11 -42.16 -30.42
CA LEU A 4 8.40 -41.93 -29.14
C LEU A 4 7.96 -40.47 -29.06
N ASN A 5 6.82 -40.23 -29.69
CA ASN A 5 5.98 -39.05 -29.58
C ASN A 5 5.55 -38.90 -28.11
N VAL A 6 6.38 -38.25 -27.27
CA VAL A 6 6.06 -37.90 -25.88
C VAL A 6 4.99 -36.80 -25.87
N ARG A 7 3.76 -37.21 -26.19
CA ARG A 7 2.58 -36.50 -25.75
C ARG A 7 2.41 -36.97 -24.30
N PRO A 8 2.60 -36.12 -23.28
CA PRO A 8 2.15 -36.50 -21.96
C PRO A 8 0.62 -36.60 -22.06
N SER A 9 0.11 -37.82 -22.21
CA SER A 9 -1.29 -38.10 -21.94
C SER A 9 -1.49 -37.75 -20.48
N ILE A 10 -1.95 -36.52 -20.22
CA ILE A 10 -2.24 -36.00 -18.89
C ILE A 10 -3.23 -36.97 -18.27
N ASP A 11 -2.77 -37.71 -17.28
CA ASP A 11 -3.57 -38.68 -16.56
C ASP A 11 -4.75 -37.95 -15.90
N PRO A 12 -5.99 -38.45 -16.03
CA PRO A 12 -7.17 -37.78 -15.48
C PRO A 12 -7.08 -37.56 -13.95
N ALA A 13 -6.33 -38.38 -13.23
CA ALA A 13 -6.10 -38.16 -11.80
C ALA A 13 -5.15 -36.98 -11.54
N LEU A 14 -4.16 -36.76 -12.41
CA LEU A 14 -3.26 -35.61 -12.34
C LEU A 14 -4.00 -34.31 -12.67
N ALA A 15 -4.88 -34.32 -13.69
CA ALA A 15 -5.73 -33.18 -14.01
C ALA A 15 -6.65 -32.78 -12.85
N ALA A 16 -7.22 -33.76 -12.14
CA ALA A 16 -8.06 -33.51 -10.95
C ALA A 16 -7.27 -32.89 -9.79
N LEU A 17 -6.04 -33.34 -9.55
CA LEU A 17 -5.15 -32.77 -8.53
C LEU A 17 -4.76 -31.31 -8.84
N ILE A 18 -4.49 -30.99 -10.11
CA ILE A 18 -4.16 -29.63 -10.55
C ILE A 18 -5.37 -28.69 -10.38
N ALA A 19 -6.57 -29.14 -10.78
CA ALA A 19 -7.80 -28.38 -10.59
C ALA A 19 -8.13 -28.13 -9.11
N ALA A 20 -7.92 -29.14 -8.25
CA ALA A 20 -8.11 -29.03 -6.81
C ALA A 20 -7.12 -28.04 -6.16
N GLY A 21 -5.86 -28.02 -6.61
CA GLY A 21 -4.85 -27.05 -6.16
C GLY A 21 -5.22 -25.60 -6.51
N GLN A 22 -5.67 -25.36 -7.75
CA GLN A 22 -6.05 -24.01 -8.18
C GLN A 22 -7.32 -23.49 -7.50
N ALA A 23 -8.29 -24.35 -7.18
CA ALA A 23 -9.47 -23.95 -6.41
C ALA A 23 -9.13 -23.50 -4.98
N ALA A 24 -8.03 -23.99 -4.39
CA ALA A 24 -7.55 -23.56 -3.08
C ALA A 24 -6.81 -22.21 -3.14
N GLU A 25 -6.08 -21.94 -4.21
CA GLU A 25 -5.37 -20.66 -4.42
C GLU A 25 -6.30 -19.53 -4.91
N GLN A 26 -7.36 -19.87 -5.66
CA GLN A 26 -8.38 -18.93 -6.11
C GLN A 26 -9.44 -18.62 -5.06
N LYS A 27 -9.26 -19.01 -3.79
CA LYS A 27 -10.05 -18.44 -2.70
C LYS A 27 -9.50 -17.04 -2.44
N PRO A 28 -10.17 -15.95 -2.89
CA PRO A 28 -9.87 -14.65 -2.33
C PRO A 28 -10.05 -14.79 -0.83
N LYS A 29 -8.95 -14.60 -0.12
CA LYS A 29 -8.89 -14.35 1.31
C LYS A 29 -9.67 -13.07 1.57
N ALA A 30 -10.99 -13.20 1.63
CA ALA A 30 -11.95 -12.16 1.94
C ALA A 30 -13.11 -12.78 2.74
N THR A 31 -12.79 -13.19 3.97
CA THR A 31 -13.69 -13.12 5.11
C THR A 31 -12.82 -12.62 6.26
N THR A 32 -12.64 -11.30 6.31
CA THR A 32 -13.29 -10.38 7.26
C THR A 32 -12.87 -10.66 8.70
N PRO A 33 -11.99 -9.83 9.28
CA PRO A 33 -11.94 -9.68 10.73
C PRO A 33 -13.29 -9.12 11.21
N GLU A 34 -14.00 -9.87 12.05
CA GLU A 34 -15.01 -9.28 12.93
C GLU A 34 -14.29 -8.36 13.92
N ALA A 35 -14.27 -7.07 13.59
CA ALA A 35 -14.19 -5.98 14.54
C ALA A 35 -14.87 -4.77 13.90
N SER A 36 -16.07 -4.47 14.39
CA SER A 36 -16.96 -3.40 13.99
C SER A 36 -16.27 -2.05 13.79
N ALA A 37 -16.41 -1.49 12.58
CA ALA A 37 -16.49 -0.05 12.37
C ALA A 37 -17.37 0.24 11.15
N SER A 38 -18.42 1.00 11.40
CA SER A 38 -19.47 1.48 10.51
C SER A 38 -19.06 1.90 9.10
N ALA A 39 -20.02 1.69 8.20
CA ALA A 39 -20.26 2.43 6.95
C ALA A 39 -19.11 2.43 5.93
N SER A 40 -19.18 1.48 5.00
CA SER A 40 -18.66 1.71 3.65
C SER A 40 -19.56 2.73 2.97
N PRO A 41 -19.12 3.96 2.61
CA PRO A 41 -19.79 4.65 1.54
C PRO A 41 -19.53 3.85 0.26
N THR A 42 -20.60 3.49 -0.44
CA THR A 42 -20.56 3.29 -1.89
C THR A 42 -19.73 4.42 -2.49
N PRO A 43 -18.62 4.16 -3.21
CA PRO A 43 -17.99 5.20 -3.99
C PRO A 43 -18.94 5.49 -5.15
N GLU A 44 -19.85 6.44 -4.94
CA GLU A 44 -20.35 7.28 -6.01
C GLU A 44 -19.13 7.80 -6.78
N PRO A 45 -19.16 7.88 -8.12
CA PRO A 45 -18.09 8.47 -8.89
C PRO A 45 -18.11 9.99 -8.66
N THR A 46 -17.72 10.41 -7.45
CA THR A 46 -17.30 11.77 -7.17
C THR A 46 -16.03 11.98 -7.97
N GLU A 47 -16.10 12.95 -8.89
CA GLU A 47 -15.00 13.49 -9.70
C GLU A 47 -13.63 13.00 -9.25
N GLU A 48 -12.97 12.21 -10.10
CA GLU A 48 -11.62 11.69 -9.91
C GLU A 48 -10.66 12.84 -9.56
N ALA A 49 -10.55 13.13 -8.26
CA ALA A 49 -9.53 14.00 -7.74
C ALA A 49 -8.21 13.29 -8.03
N LYS A 50 -7.47 13.80 -9.02
CA LYS A 50 -6.23 13.21 -9.55
C LYS A 50 -5.34 12.69 -8.41
N VAL A 51 -5.41 11.38 -8.17
CA VAL A 51 -4.65 10.74 -7.10
C VAL A 51 -3.23 10.56 -7.60
N SER A 52 -2.30 11.27 -6.96
CA SER A 52 -0.88 11.18 -7.26
C SER A 52 -0.18 10.37 -6.19
N THR A 53 0.83 9.61 -6.60
CA THR A 53 1.64 8.82 -5.68
C THR A 53 2.93 9.56 -5.38
N PHE A 54 3.23 9.72 -4.08
CA PHE A 54 4.41 10.41 -3.60
C PHE A 54 5.22 9.54 -2.65
N THR A 55 6.53 9.76 -2.61
CA THR A 55 7.44 9.08 -1.69
C THR A 55 7.78 9.99 -0.52
N ILE A 56 7.56 9.53 0.70
CA ILE A 56 7.93 10.25 1.92
C ILE A 56 9.06 9.49 2.60
N GLN A 57 10.20 10.14 2.70
CA GLN A 57 11.33 9.72 3.51
C GLN A 57 11.13 10.30 4.91
N PHE A 58 11.27 9.50 5.96
CA PHE A 58 11.15 9.99 7.32
C PHE A 58 12.23 9.40 8.21
N SER A 59 12.77 10.22 9.10
CA SER A 59 13.71 9.74 10.11
C SER A 59 12.97 8.94 11.18
N SER A 60 13.39 7.70 11.39
CA SER A 60 12.79 6.73 12.30
C SER A 60 13.81 6.32 13.37
N PRO A 61 14.20 7.23 14.30
CA PRO A 61 15.11 6.88 15.38
C PRO A 61 14.54 5.77 16.28
N ASP A 62 13.21 5.72 16.43
CA ASP A 62 12.49 4.79 17.30
C ASP A 62 11.08 4.51 16.76
N ALA A 63 10.42 3.47 17.29
CA ALA A 63 9.10 3.02 16.85
C ALA A 63 8.00 4.09 17.02
N ALA A 64 8.12 4.94 18.05
CA ALA A 64 7.18 6.04 18.29
C ALA A 64 7.24 7.10 17.18
N ALA A 65 8.42 7.37 16.61
CA ALA A 65 8.56 8.28 15.47
C ALA A 65 7.85 7.75 14.22
N VAL A 66 7.89 6.43 14.00
CA VAL A 66 7.22 5.77 12.89
C VAL A 66 5.70 5.88 13.01
N ASP A 67 5.15 5.56 14.19
CA ASP A 67 3.72 5.67 14.45
C ASP A 67 3.22 7.11 14.31
N ALA A 68 3.96 8.07 14.85
CA ALA A 68 3.64 9.49 14.72
C ALA A 68 3.68 9.97 13.26
N ALA A 69 4.66 9.53 12.46
CA ALA A 69 4.75 9.88 11.05
C ALA A 69 3.58 9.29 10.24
N LEU A 70 3.28 8.01 10.47
CA LEU A 70 2.17 7.30 9.83
C LEU A 70 0.82 7.93 10.19
N GLY A 71 0.62 8.27 11.47
CA GLY A 71 -0.57 8.94 11.97
C GLY A 71 -0.72 10.35 11.40
N ALA A 72 0.36 11.13 11.34
CA ALA A 72 0.34 12.47 10.75
C ALA A 72 -0.01 12.45 9.26
N VAL A 73 0.55 11.51 8.51
CA VAL A 73 0.25 11.35 7.08
C VAL A 73 -1.18 10.86 6.88
N ARG A 74 -1.64 9.83 7.59
CA ARG A 74 -3.04 9.37 7.45
C ARG A 74 -4.07 10.40 7.90
N SER A 75 -3.69 11.32 8.78
CA SER A 75 -4.57 12.42 9.23
C SER A 75 -4.56 13.63 8.28
N ALA A 76 -3.69 13.67 7.27
CA ALA A 76 -3.64 14.77 6.31
C ALA A 76 -4.82 14.68 5.34
N SER A 77 -5.59 15.77 5.22
CA SER A 77 -6.75 15.85 4.33
C SER A 77 -6.34 15.58 2.88
N GLY A 78 -7.01 14.64 2.21
CA GLY A 78 -6.69 14.25 0.83
C GLY A 78 -5.82 13.01 0.69
N VAL A 79 -5.24 12.48 1.79
CA VAL A 79 -4.56 11.18 1.76
C VAL A 79 -5.60 10.07 1.54
N LYS A 80 -5.42 9.31 0.45
CA LYS A 80 -6.22 8.14 0.11
C LYS A 80 -5.63 6.85 0.68
N GLY A 81 -4.32 6.83 0.88
CA GLY A 81 -3.63 5.69 1.48
C GLY A 81 -2.16 6.00 1.76
N ALA A 82 -1.62 5.35 2.78
CA ALA A 82 -0.21 5.42 3.14
C ALA A 82 0.30 4.01 3.45
N SER A 83 1.44 3.64 2.86
CA SER A 83 2.04 2.33 3.05
C SER A 83 3.56 2.46 3.15
N THR A 84 4.13 1.95 4.24
CA THR A 84 5.57 1.90 4.42
C THR A 84 6.17 0.89 3.45
N THR A 85 6.98 1.35 2.51
CA THR A 85 7.64 0.49 1.51
C THR A 85 9.01 0.01 1.99
N SER A 86 9.63 0.70 2.94
CA SER A 86 10.87 0.28 3.56
C SER A 86 10.96 0.85 4.97
N LEU A 87 11.25 -0.01 5.95
CA LEU A 87 11.40 0.35 7.35
C LEU A 87 12.84 0.09 7.78
N ALA A 88 13.59 1.16 7.96
CA ALA A 88 14.93 1.11 8.56
C ALA A 88 14.83 1.65 9.99
N VAL A 89 14.72 0.73 10.96
CA VAL A 89 14.70 1.09 12.39
C VAL A 89 16.08 1.61 12.77
N GLY A 90 16.15 2.85 13.27
CA GLY A 90 17.42 3.55 13.53
C GLY A 90 18.00 4.31 12.34
N GLY A 91 17.22 4.45 11.25
CA GLY A 91 17.64 5.16 10.04
C GLY A 91 16.48 5.92 9.37
N THR A 92 16.52 6.02 8.04
CA THR A 92 15.47 6.69 7.26
C THR A 92 14.53 5.65 6.66
N SER A 93 13.24 5.76 6.96
CA SER A 93 12.21 4.91 6.40
C SER A 93 11.52 5.57 5.21
N LEU A 94 10.99 4.76 4.29
CA LEU A 94 10.27 5.22 3.10
C LEU A 94 8.80 4.80 3.19
N MET A 95 7.92 5.76 2.92
CA MET A 95 6.48 5.59 2.88
C MET A 95 5.95 6.07 1.54
N ARG A 96 5.19 5.21 0.86
CA ARG A 96 4.44 5.58 -0.33
C ARG A 96 3.08 6.12 0.11
N VAL A 97 2.68 7.27 -0.44
CA VAL A 97 1.41 7.91 -0.12
C VAL A 97 0.65 8.21 -1.40
N SER A 98 -0.60 7.75 -1.45
CA SER A 98 -1.56 8.13 -2.47
C SER A 98 -2.32 9.34 -1.98
N TYR A 99 -2.16 10.48 -2.64
CA TYR A 99 -2.74 11.76 -2.24
C TYR A 99 -3.53 12.39 -3.37
N ALA A 100 -4.77 12.79 -3.08
CA ALA A 100 -5.62 13.54 -3.98
C ALA A 100 -5.29 15.03 -3.86
N GLY A 101 -4.34 15.50 -4.67
CA GLY A 101 -3.92 16.90 -4.72
C GLY A 101 -2.42 17.08 -4.96
N GLU A 102 -1.91 18.27 -4.64
CA GLU A 102 -0.52 18.64 -4.86
C GLU A 102 0.39 18.38 -3.65
N LEU A 103 1.65 18.09 -3.95
CA LEU A 103 2.70 17.81 -2.98
C LEU A 103 2.92 18.96 -1.96
N SER A 104 2.76 20.20 -2.41
CA SER A 104 2.91 21.40 -1.58
C SER A 104 1.84 21.48 -0.47
N ALA A 105 0.59 21.12 -0.80
CA ALA A 105 -0.51 21.10 0.17
C ALA A 105 -0.28 20.05 1.26
N LEU A 106 0.22 18.87 0.88
CA LEU A 106 0.62 17.83 1.83
C LEU A 106 1.77 18.30 2.73
N ALA A 107 2.78 18.97 2.16
CA ALA A 107 3.89 19.51 2.92
C ALA A 107 3.46 20.59 3.93
N ALA A 108 2.51 21.45 3.55
CA ALA A 108 1.94 22.46 4.44
C ALA A 108 1.14 21.82 5.60
N ALA A 109 0.33 20.81 5.30
CA ALA A 109 -0.42 20.06 6.31
C ALA A 109 0.50 19.38 7.33
N LEU A 110 1.61 18.79 6.87
CA LEU A 110 2.60 18.16 7.74
C LEU A 110 3.37 19.18 8.58
N ARG A 111 3.72 20.35 8.01
CA ARG A 111 4.29 21.47 8.78
C ARG A 111 3.36 21.98 9.88
N ALA A 112 2.06 22.10 9.58
CA ALA A 112 1.06 22.50 10.58
C ALA A 112 0.96 21.50 11.75
N LYS A 113 1.33 20.23 11.51
CA LYS A 113 1.45 19.18 12.54
C LYS A 113 2.78 19.21 13.30
N GLY A 114 3.63 20.20 13.06
CA GLY A 114 4.93 20.38 13.74
C GLY A 114 6.07 19.58 13.12
N TRP A 115 5.92 19.03 11.91
CA TRP A 115 6.99 18.32 11.23
C TRP A 115 7.87 19.29 10.42
N THR A 116 9.18 19.06 10.44
CA THR A 116 10.08 19.70 9.49
C THR A 116 9.99 18.94 8.17
N VAL A 117 9.57 19.60 7.09
CA VAL A 117 9.35 18.97 5.76
C VAL A 117 10.30 19.57 4.72
N ALA A 118 11.09 18.73 4.06
CA ALA A 118 11.82 19.10 2.84
C ALA A 118 11.08 18.55 1.62
N VAL A 119 10.81 19.39 0.63
CA VAL A 119 10.11 19.00 -0.61
C VAL A 119 11.16 18.76 -1.69
N GLY A 120 11.04 17.64 -2.40
CA GLY A 120 11.86 17.27 -3.55
C GLY A 120 11.00 16.83 -4.74
N ASN A 121 11.63 16.27 -5.77
CA ASN A 121 10.95 15.83 -6.98
C ASN A 121 10.03 14.62 -6.72
N ASN A 122 8.72 14.87 -6.58
CA ASN A 122 7.71 13.85 -6.21
C ASN A 122 8.01 13.13 -4.87
N ALA A 123 8.83 13.74 -4.02
CA ALA A 123 9.21 13.17 -2.74
C ALA A 123 9.22 14.22 -1.63
N LEU A 124 8.89 13.81 -0.41
CA LEU A 124 9.07 14.60 0.81
C LEU A 124 10.11 13.92 1.68
N SER A 125 10.87 14.71 2.43
CA SER A 125 11.57 14.23 3.62
C SER A 125 10.98 14.88 4.85
N ILE A 126 10.58 14.11 5.85
CA ILE A 126 10.02 14.63 7.10
C ILE A 126 10.86 14.20 8.30
N ARG A 127 11.02 15.10 9.26
CA ARG A 127 11.65 14.81 10.55
C ARG A 127 10.96 15.57 11.66
N ARG A 128 11.01 15.01 12.86
CA ARG A 128 10.68 15.69 14.10
C ARG A 128 11.93 16.33 14.70
#